data_AF-A0A6L4A5S5-F1
#
_entry.id   AF-A0A6L4A5S5-F1
#
_cell.length_a   1.000
_cell.length_b   1.000
_cell.length_c   1.000
_cell.angle_alpha   90.00
_cell.angle_beta   90.00
_cell.angle_gamma   90.00
#
_symmetry.space_group_name_H-M   'P 1'
#
loop_
_entity.id
_entity.type
_entity.pdbx_description
1 polymer ?
#
loop_
_entity_poly.entity_id
_entity_poly.type
_entity_poly.pdbx_seq_one_letter_code
_entity_poly.pdbx_strand_id
1 'polypeptide(L)' 'MHLYLIRHGQSYINLADYSGGHRNEPLTDLGEKQAQAAAVWIKENIA' A
#
# COMPACT_ATOMS: atom_id res chain seq x y z
N MET A 1 20.56 13.60 -5.98
CA MET A 1 20.25 12.28 -5.39
C MET A 1 18.86 12.36 -4.80
N HIS A 2 17.96 11.47 -5.20
CA HIS A 2 16.57 11.47 -4.71
C HIS A 2 16.27 10.14 -4.02
N LEU A 3 15.59 10.19 -2.87
CA LEU A 3 15.08 9.04 -2.14
C LEU A 3 13.55 9.16 -2.10
N TYR A 4 12.85 8.15 -2.60
CA TYR A 4 11.38 8.11 -2.59
C TYR A 4 10.91 7.04 -1.60
N LEU A 5 10.02 7.42 -0.70
CA LEU A 5 9.41 6.54 0.31
C LEU A 5 7.94 6.34 -0.02
N ILE A 6 7.47 5.09 0.05
CA ILE A 6 6.10 4.73 -0.28
C ILE A 6 5.56 3.83 0.82
N ARG A 7 4.41 4.18 1.38
CA ARG A 7 3.67 3.31 2.30
C ARG A 7 2.98 2.21 1.50
N HIS A 8 2.94 0.98 2.03
CA HIS A 8 2.17 -0.11 1.43
C HIS A 8 0.68 0.25 1.27
N GLY A 9 -0.02 -0.40 0.34
CA GLY A 9 -1.47 -0.27 0.18
C GLY A 9 -2.25 -0.76 1.41
N GLN A 10 -3.54 -0.49 1.49
CA GLN A 10 -4.37 -0.96 2.60
C GLN A 10 -4.27 -2.49 2.79
N SER A 11 -3.98 -2.94 4.00
CA SER A 11 -4.11 -4.33 4.44
C SER A 11 -5.25 -4.51 5.45
N TYR A 12 -5.61 -5.75 5.76
CA TYR A 12 -6.70 -6.04 6.71
C TYR A 12 -6.43 -5.46 8.11
N ILE A 13 -5.18 -5.31 8.52
CA ILE A 13 -4.84 -4.65 9.80
C ILE A 13 -5.13 -3.14 9.83
N ASN A 14 -5.37 -2.52 8.67
CA ASN A 14 -5.71 -1.10 8.59
C ASN A 14 -7.23 -0.86 8.72
N LEU A 15 -8.05 -1.91 8.71
CA LEU A 15 -9.50 -1.79 8.86
C LEU A 15 -9.85 -1.48 10.32
N ALA A 16 -10.88 -0.67 10.52
CA ALA A 16 -11.24 -0.13 11.83
C ALA A 16 -11.70 -1.20 12.84
N ASP A 17 -12.18 -2.34 12.33
CA ASP A 17 -12.63 -3.49 13.09
C ASP A 17 -11.50 -4.48 13.42
N TYR A 18 -10.27 -4.20 12.97
CA TYR A 18 -9.13 -5.04 13.30
C TYR A 18 -8.74 -4.89 14.77
N SER A 19 -8.87 -6.00 15.52
CA SER A 19 -8.51 -6.09 16.94
C SER A 19 -7.28 -6.97 17.21
N GLY A 20 -6.57 -7.40 16.14
CA GLY A 20 -5.39 -8.25 16.25
C GLY A 20 -4.11 -7.49 16.57
N GLY A 21 -3.04 -8.24 16.87
CA GLY A 21 -1.68 -7.71 17.05
C GLY A 21 -0.90 -7.59 15.74
N HIS A 22 0.43 -7.58 15.82
CA HIS A 22 1.28 -7.56 14.63
C HIS A 22 1.18 -8.90 13.89
N ARG A 23 0.50 -8.88 12.74
CA ARG A 23 0.33 -10.04 11.86
C ARG A 23 0.68 -9.68 10.44
N ASN A 24 1.17 -10.67 9.69
CA ASN A 24 1.46 -10.54 8.27
C ASN A 24 0.16 -10.69 7.46
N GLU A 25 -0.74 -9.71 7.59
CA GLU A 25 -2.00 -9.71 6.85
C GLU A 25 -1.80 -9.21 5.41
N PRO A 26 -2.47 -9.83 4.42
CA PRO A 26 -2.35 -9.42 3.03
C PRO A 26 -2.98 -8.05 2.78
N LEU A 27 -2.70 -7.48 1.61
CA LEU A 27 -3.43 -6.33 1.11
C LEU A 27 -4.91 -6.69 0.91
N THR A 28 -5.78 -5.70 1.09
CA THR A 28 -7.17 -5.81 0.62
C THR A 28 -7.21 -5.60 -0.89
N ASP A 29 -8.35 -5.91 -1.54
CA ASP A 29 -8.57 -5.58 -2.96
C ASP A 29 -8.33 -4.08 -3.25
N LEU A 30 -8.67 -3.21 -2.29
CA LEU A 30 -8.37 -1.78 -2.37
C LEU A 30 -6.86 -1.53 -2.29
N GLY A 31 -6.16 -2.20 -1.37
CA GLY A 31 -4.71 -2.10 -1.23
C GLY A 31 -3.95 -2.53 -2.48
N GLU A 32 -4.37 -3.60 -3.15
CA GLU A 32 -3.77 -4.03 -4.42
C GLU A 32 -3.98 -2.97 -5.51
N LYS A 33 -5.19 -2.42 -5.64
CA LYS A 33 -5.48 -1.33 -6.58
C LYS A 33 -4.66 -0.07 -6.28
N GLN A 34 -4.45 0.26 -5.00
CA GLN A 34 -3.60 1.37 -4.58
C GLN A 34 -2.14 1.15 -4.98
N ALA A 35 -1.61 -0.06 -4.77
CA ALA A 35 -0.24 -0.40 -5.17
C ALA A 35 -0.07 -0.29 -6.69
N GLN A 36 -1.04 -0.78 -7.46
CA GLN A 36 -1.03 -0.66 -8.93
C GLN A 36 -1.11 0.80 -9.40
N ALA A 37 -1.98 1.61 -8.79
CA ALA A 37 -2.10 3.02 -9.12
C ALA A 37 -0.82 3.80 -8.81
N ALA A 38 -0.18 3.51 -7.66
CA ALA A 38 1.12 4.09 -7.31
C ALA A 38 2.19 3.71 -8.34
N ALA A 39 2.24 2.43 -8.75
CA ALA A 39 3.19 1.97 -9.77
C ALA A 39 3.03 2.71 -11.11
N VAL A 40 1.78 2.90 -11.57
CA VAL A 40 1.48 3.68 -12.78
C VAL A 40 1.94 5.13 -12.62
N TRP A 41 1.57 5.78 -11.50
CA TRP A 41 1.92 7.17 -11.27
C TRP A 41 3.44 7.39 -11.20
N ILE A 42 4.19 6.53 -10.52
CA ILE A 42 5.66 6.59 -10.44
C ILE A 42 6.26 6.47 -11.84
N LYS A 43 5.75 5.54 -12.65
CA LYS A 43 6.22 5.36 -14.03
C LYS A 43 6.01 6.62 -14.88
N GLU A 44 4.92 7.35 -14.66
CA GLU A 44 4.57 8.54 -15.44
C GLU A 44 5.25 9.82 -14.96
N ASN A 45 5.65 9.90 -13.69
CA ASN A 45 6.07 11.16 -13.05
C ASN A 45 7.50 11.15 -12.48
N ILE A 46 8.09 9.97 -12.25
CA ILE A 46 9.41 9.84 -11.62
C ILE A 46 10.38 9.03 -12.49
N ALA A 47 9.91 7.94 -13.12
CA ALA A 47 10.75 7.00 -13.86
C ALA A 47 11.08 7.43 -15.29
#